data_AF-A0A849IAN1-F1
#
_entry.id   AF-A0A849IAN1-F1
#
_cell.length_a   1.000
_cell.length_b   1.000
_cell.length_c   1.000
_cell.angle_alpha   90.00
_cell.angle_beta   90.00
_cell.angle_gamma   90.00
#
_symmetry.space_group_name_H-M   'P 1'
#
loop_
_entity.id
_entity.type
_entity.pdbx_description
1 polymer ?
#
loop_
_entity_poly.entity_id
_entity_poly.type
_entity_poly.pdbx_seq_one_letter_code
_entity_poly.pdbx_strand_id
1 'polypeptide(L)'
;MIVEIVTFKHRPGQSREEVLEEARATVPKWQANPDLIRKHFLYGQDDAGGGIYLWPSREAAEAAHGPEWREGVRARTGSEPQIVYYDLLMVIDNERKTVAEP
;
A
#
# COMPACT_ATOMS: atom_id res chain seq x y z
N MET A 1 14.69 5.47 -5.94
CA MET A 1 13.31 4.95 -5.77
C MET A 1 12.89 5.09 -4.30
N ILE A 2 11.60 5.12 -3.97
CA ILE A 2 11.16 5.16 -2.55
C ILE A 2 10.26 3.99 -2.17
N VAL A 3 10.30 3.64 -0.89
CA VAL A 3 9.31 2.78 -0.23
C VAL A 3 8.32 3.67 0.53
N GLU A 4 7.05 3.42 0.33
CA GLU A 4 5.97 3.98 1.13
C GLU A 4 5.28 2.85 1.90
N ILE A 5 5.11 3.03 3.21
CA ILE A 5 4.33 2.12 4.06
C ILE A 5 3.09 2.86 4.50
N VAL A 6 1.94 2.29 4.17
CA VAL A 6 0.63 2.79 4.58
C VAL A 6 -0.01 1.81 5.55
N THR A 7 -0.49 2.27 6.69
CA THR A 7 -1.19 1.45 7.68
C THR A 7 -2.52 2.07 8.09
N PHE A 8 -3.50 1.24 8.42
CA PHE A 8 -4.82 1.64 8.93
C PHE A 8 -5.45 0.44 9.65
N LYS A 9 -6.65 0.62 10.24
CA LYS A 9 -7.47 -0.51 10.68
C LYS A 9 -8.61 -0.77 9.70
N HIS A 10 -8.86 -2.04 9.43
CA HIS A 10 -10.08 -2.54 8.79
C HIS A 10 -11.29 -2.31 9.70
N ARG A 11 -12.50 -2.52 9.15
CA ARG A 11 -13.70 -2.49 9.99
C ARG A 11 -13.60 -3.65 11.01
N PRO A 12 -14.04 -3.45 12.26
CA PRO A 12 -13.90 -4.46 13.30
C PRO A 12 -14.47 -5.81 12.89
N GLY A 13 -13.67 -6.86 13.03
CA GLY A 13 -14.11 -8.24 12.80
C GLY A 13 -14.22 -8.63 11.32
N GLN A 14 -13.71 -7.83 10.39
CA GLN A 14 -13.58 -8.26 8.99
C GLN A 14 -12.69 -9.50 8.89
N SER A 15 -13.18 -10.49 8.16
CA SER A 15 -12.40 -11.67 7.81
C SER A 15 -11.31 -11.35 6.78
N ARG A 16 -10.27 -12.17 6.76
CA ARG A 16 -9.22 -12.11 5.73
C ARG A 16 -9.78 -12.17 4.31
N GLU A 17 -10.84 -12.94 4.08
CA GLU A 17 -11.44 -13.07 2.75
C GLU A 17 -12.16 -11.79 2.33
N GLU A 18 -12.93 -11.16 3.24
CA GLU A 18 -13.58 -9.88 2.96
C GLU A 18 -12.55 -8.77 2.66
N VAL A 19 -11.44 -8.74 3.42
CA VAL A 19 -10.33 -7.83 3.15
C VAL A 19 -9.69 -8.10 1.79
N LEU A 20 -9.52 -9.37 1.42
CA LEU A 20 -8.95 -9.74 0.13
C LEU A 20 -9.87 -9.35 -1.02
N GLU A 21 -11.18 -9.53 -0.89
CA GLU A 21 -12.15 -9.10 -1.91
C GLU A 21 -12.17 -7.58 -2.07
N GLU A 22 -12.10 -6.82 -0.96
CA GLU A 22 -11.91 -5.37 -1.03
C GLU A 22 -10.58 -5.00 -1.73
N ALA A 23 -9.49 -5.73 -1.46
CA ALA A 23 -8.22 -5.51 -2.13
C ALA A 23 -8.33 -5.75 -3.64
N ARG A 24 -8.97 -6.85 -4.07
CA ARG A 24 -9.22 -7.17 -5.49
C ARG A 24 -9.99 -6.06 -6.20
N ALA A 25 -11.00 -5.48 -5.56
CA ALA A 25 -11.78 -4.38 -6.13
C ALA A 25 -10.92 -3.14 -6.44
N THR A 26 -9.77 -2.96 -5.77
CA THR A 26 -8.85 -1.84 -6.04
C THR A 26 -7.80 -2.13 -7.12
N VAL A 27 -7.66 -3.38 -7.57
CA VAL A 27 -6.62 -3.78 -8.53
C VAL A 27 -6.66 -2.95 -9.83
N PRO A 28 -7.83 -2.71 -10.47
CA PRO A 28 -7.87 -1.92 -11.70
C PRO A 28 -7.34 -0.50 -11.50
N LYS A 29 -7.66 0.14 -10.38
CA LYS A 29 -7.15 1.48 -10.03
C LYS A 29 -5.62 1.49 -9.92
N TRP A 30 -5.05 0.51 -9.23
CA TRP A 30 -3.61 0.47 -9.00
C TRP A 30 -2.83 0.06 -10.24
N GLN A 31 -3.36 -0.86 -11.05
CA GLN A 31 -2.76 -1.22 -12.34
C GLN A 31 -2.82 -0.09 -13.37
N ALA A 32 -3.84 0.77 -13.29
CA ALA A 32 -3.97 1.93 -14.17
C ALA A 32 -3.03 3.10 -13.80
N ASN A 33 -2.41 3.08 -12.62
CA ASN A 33 -1.46 4.12 -12.21
C ASN A 33 -0.09 3.84 -12.86
N PRO A 34 0.39 4.68 -13.79
CA PRO A 34 1.64 4.44 -14.52
C PRO A 34 2.88 4.57 -13.64
N ASP A 35 2.79 5.27 -12.51
CA ASP A 35 3.91 5.50 -11.60
C ASP A 35 4.02 4.40 -10.53
N LEU A 36 3.00 3.56 -10.35
CA LEU A 36 3.07 2.48 -9.37
C LEU A 36 3.98 1.36 -9.87
N ILE A 37 5.14 1.21 -9.23
CA ILE A 37 6.10 0.13 -9.56
C ILE A 37 5.66 -1.18 -8.93
N ARG A 38 5.26 -1.15 -7.65
CA ARG A 38 4.83 -2.35 -6.92
C ARG A 38 3.96 -1.98 -5.73
N LYS A 39 2.98 -2.84 -5.43
CA LYS A 39 2.18 -2.80 -4.21
C LYS A 39 2.06 -4.19 -3.60
N HIS A 40 2.21 -4.26 -2.29
CA HIS A 40 1.90 -5.43 -1.47
C HIS A 40 0.72 -5.08 -0.56
N PHE A 41 -0.28 -5.95 -0.49
CA PHE A 41 -1.40 -5.80 0.44
C PHE A 41 -1.05 -6.49 1.76
N LEU A 42 -1.33 -5.83 2.88
CA LEU A 42 -1.05 -6.33 4.22
C LEU A 42 -2.36 -6.61 4.95
N TYR A 43 -2.40 -7.73 5.66
CA TYR A 43 -3.44 -8.10 6.62
C TYR A 43 -2.73 -8.57 7.90
N GLY A 44 -3.12 -8.02 9.05
CA GLY A 44 -2.48 -8.25 10.34
C GLY A 44 -3.46 -8.55 11.46
N GLN A 45 -2.95 -8.58 12.68
CA GLN A 45 -3.73 -8.76 13.91
C GLN A 45 -4.46 -7.46 14.31
N ASP A 46 -5.45 -7.55 15.20
CA ASP A 46 -6.19 -6.38 15.73
C ASP A 46 -6.78 -5.43 14.68
N ASP A 47 -7.34 -6.04 13.62
CA ASP A 47 -7.86 -5.40 12.41
C ASP A 47 -6.80 -4.59 11.63
N ALA A 48 -5.51 -4.78 11.89
CA ALA A 48 -4.45 -4.06 11.19
C ALA A 48 -4.44 -4.40 9.70
N GLY A 49 -4.37 -3.34 8.90
CA GLY A 49 -4.29 -3.41 7.45
C GLY A 49 -3.22 -2.46 6.93
N GLY A 50 -2.87 -2.62 5.66
CA GLY A 50 -1.93 -1.70 5.05
C GLY A 50 -1.50 -2.06 3.65
N GLY A 51 -0.52 -1.32 3.17
CA GLY A 51 0.20 -1.63 1.95
C GLY A 51 1.64 -1.16 1.98
N ILE A 52 2.49 -1.90 1.29
CA ILE A 52 3.88 -1.50 1.00
C ILE A 52 3.96 -1.19 -0.47
N TYR A 53 4.33 0.04 -0.80
CA TYR A 53 4.38 0.55 -2.14
C TYR A 53 5.80 0.91 -2.52
N LEU A 54 6.07 0.76 -3.81
CA LEU A 54 7.30 1.16 -4.42
C LEU A 54 6.99 2.17 -5.53
N TRP A 55 7.62 3.35 -5.44
CA TRP A 55 7.34 4.50 -6.30
C TRP A 55 8.64 5.08 -6.85
N PRO A 56 8.61 5.71 -8.04
CA PRO A 56 9.79 6.37 -8.61
C PRO A 56 10.22 7.58 -7.76
N SER A 57 9.27 8.29 -7.14
CA SER A 57 9.52 9.46 -6.30
C SER A 57 8.44 9.64 -5.23
N ARG A 58 8.68 10.58 -4.31
CA ARG A 58 7.72 10.94 -3.26
C ARG A 58 6.49 11.65 -3.81
N GLU A 59 6.67 12.49 -4.82
CA GLU A 59 5.59 13.24 -5.46
C GLU A 59 4.58 12.29 -6.13
N ALA A 60 5.06 11.22 -6.75
CA ALA A 60 4.18 10.18 -7.32
C ALA A 60 3.35 9.46 -6.24
N ALA A 61 3.97 9.13 -5.11
CA ALA A 61 3.29 8.51 -3.97
C ALA A 61 2.22 9.45 -3.37
N GLU A 62 2.58 10.72 -3.16
CA GLU A 62 1.68 11.75 -2.63
C GLU A 62 0.50 12.03 -3.57
N ALA A 63 0.73 12.06 -4.89
CA ALA A 63 -0.33 12.18 -5.88
C ALA A 63 -1.30 11.00 -5.82
N ALA A 64 -0.80 9.77 -5.66
CA ALA A 64 -1.61 8.56 -5.56
C ALA A 64 -2.40 8.47 -4.24
N HIS A 65 -1.84 8.99 -3.15
CA HIS A 65 -2.41 8.97 -1.79
C HIS A 65 -2.89 10.36 -1.32
N GLY A 66 -3.35 11.17 -2.27
CA GLY A 66 -3.89 12.52 -2.02
C GLY A 66 -5.20 12.55 -1.22
N PRO A 67 -5.77 13.75 -0.99
CA PRO A 67 -6.91 13.95 -0.08
C PRO A 67 -8.13 13.06 -0.36
N GLU A 68 -8.52 12.93 -1.63
CA GLU A 68 -9.65 12.08 -2.05
C GLU A 68 -9.43 10.60 -1.68
N TRP A 69 -8.21 10.10 -1.87
CA TRP A 69 -7.87 8.73 -1.50
C TRP A 69 -8.00 8.53 0.02
N ARG A 70 -7.47 9.47 0.81
CA ARG A 70 -7.51 9.39 2.28
C ARG A 70 -8.95 9.43 2.79
N GLU A 71 -9.78 10.27 2.19
CA GLU A 71 -11.21 10.33 2.50
C GLU A 71 -11.92 9.02 2.15
N GLY A 72 -11.60 8.42 0.99
CA GLY A 72 -12.12 7.11 0.61
C GLY A 72 -11.70 5.99 1.57
N VAL A 73 -10.51 6.06 2.17
CA VAL A 73 -10.11 5.13 3.25
C VAL A 73 -10.95 5.37 4.50
N ARG A 74 -11.03 6.61 4.98
CA ARG A 74 -11.85 6.96 6.16
C ARG A 74 -13.30 6.52 6.00
N ALA A 75 -13.90 6.76 4.84
CA ALA A 75 -15.29 6.37 4.57
C ALA A 75 -15.48 4.84 4.57
N ARG A 76 -14.53 4.08 4.03
CA ARG A 76 -14.62 2.61 3.94
C ARG A 76 -14.31 1.91 5.26
N THR A 77 -13.35 2.40 6.02
CA THR A 77 -12.80 1.68 7.18
C THR A 77 -13.05 2.37 8.52
N GLY A 78 -13.43 3.65 8.52
CA GLY A 78 -13.52 4.47 9.73
C GLY A 78 -12.16 4.90 10.30
N SER A 79 -11.05 4.53 9.66
CA SER A 79 -9.69 4.80 10.15
C SER A 79 -8.97 5.86 9.33
N GLU A 80 -8.14 6.67 9.99
CA GLU A 80 -7.17 7.56 9.32
C GLU A 80 -5.93 6.75 8.91
N PRO A 81 -5.58 6.69 7.61
CA PRO A 81 -4.35 6.04 7.19
C PRO A 81 -3.11 6.79 7.67
N GLN A 82 -2.14 6.06 8.21
CA GLN A 82 -0.80 6.57 8.51
C GLN A 82 0.13 6.23 7.35
N ILE A 83 0.99 7.18 6.96
CA ILE A 83 1.92 7.00 5.85
C ILE A 83 3.32 7.41 6.28
N VAL A 84 4.29 6.57 5.96
CA VAL A 84 5.73 6.85 6.13
C VAL A 84 6.48 6.55 4.85
N TYR A 85 7.56 7.31 4.61
CA TYR A 85 8.36 7.25 3.39
C TYR A 85 9.82 6.96 3.74
N TYR A 86 10.48 6.18 2.90
CA TYR A 86 11.90 5.85 3.00
C TYR A 86 12.54 5.84 1.61
N ASP A 87 13.80 6.25 1.52
CA ASP A 87 14.62 5.97 0.34
C ASP A 87 14.95 4.47 0.31
N LEU A 88 14.72 3.83 -0.84
CA LEU A 88 15.08 2.43 -1.01
C LEU A 88 16.57 2.31 -1.34
N LEU A 89 17.36 1.82 -0.39
CA LEU A 89 18.80 1.68 -0.58
C LEU A 89 19.18 0.34 -1.25
N MET A 90 18.49 -0.74 -0.91
CA MET A 90 18.86 -2.08 -1.38
C MET A 90 17.68 -3.05 -1.31
N VAL A 91 17.62 -3.98 -2.28
CA VAL A 91 16.68 -5.10 -2.31
C VAL A 91 17.47 -6.40 -2.41
N ILE A 92 17.16 -7.33 -1.51
CA ILE A 92 17.62 -8.72 -1.60
C ILE A 92 16.40 -9.59 -1.93
N ASP A 93 16.44 -10.27 -3.07
CA ASP A 93 15.43 -11.23 -3.49
C ASP A 93 16.06 -12.63 -3.55
N ASN A 94 15.87 -13.39 -2.47
CA ASN A 94 16.43 -14.74 -2.33
C ASN A 94 15.73 -15.78 -3.20
N GLU A 95 14.47 -15.54 -3.59
CA GLU A 95 13.73 -16.44 -4.49
C GLU A 95 14.39 -16.41 -5.88
N ARG A 96 14.73 -15.19 -6.34
CA ARG A 96 15.40 -14.97 -7.63
C ARG A 96 16.92 -15.00 -7.54
N LYS A 97 17.49 -15.05 -6.32
CA LYS A 97 18.93 -14.96 -6.04
C LYS A 97 19.56 -13.69 -6.61
N THR A 98 18.92 -12.54 -6.40
CA THR A 98 19.38 -11.23 -6.88
C THR A 98 19.53 -10.21 -5.76
N VAL A 99 20.48 -9.29 -5.92
CA VAL A 99 20.65 -8.09 -5.10
C VAL A 99 20.60 -6.88 -6.03
N ALA A 100 19.89 -5.83 -5.64
CA ALA A 100 19.80 -4.57 -6.39
C ALA A 100 19.91 -3.36 -5.47
N GLU A 101 20.49 -2.28 -5.99
CA GLU A 101 20.62 -0.96 -5.35
C GLU A 101 19.92 0.08 -6.27
N PRO A 102 18.58 0.20 -6.17
CA PRO A 102 17.73 0.91 -7.15
C PRO A 102 17.57 2.43 -6.92
#